data_AF-A0AAW9IWU3-F1
#
_entry.id   AF-A0AAW9IWU3-F1
#
_cell.length_a   1.000
_cell.length_b   1.000
_cell.length_c   1.000
_cell.angle_alpha   90.00
_cell.angle_beta   90.00
_cell.angle_gamma   90.00
#
_symmetry.space_group_name_H-M   'P 1'
#
loop_
_entity.id
_entity.type
_entity.pdbx_description
1 polymer ?
#
loop_
_entity_poly.entity_id
_entity_poly.type
_entity_poly.pdbx_seq_one_letter_code
_entity_poly.pdbx_strand_id
1 'polypeptide(L)'
;CGAVQCGFCIPGMVISAKGLLDKNLNPTEDEIKNALKGNICRCTGYVKIIKAINLVAELLRNNEEVPKVYCKGLVGENLPRIDAEIKTLGIGRYADDLHFDGMLYGSALRAKYPRALVKNIDTSKAKALEGVYAVITAKDIPGDRFIGHLVQDWPAMIDIGEETRYLGDAVALVAAKNKKILKEALTLI
;
A
#
# COMPACT_ATOMS: atom_id res chain seq x y z
N CYS A 1 -2.86 12.76 -20.66
CA CYS A 1 -2.18 12.32 -19.43
C CYS A 1 -3.00 11.18 -18.78
N GLY A 2 -2.38 10.16 -18.17
CA GLY A 2 -3.16 9.06 -17.58
C GLY A 2 -2.38 7.81 -17.15
N ALA A 3 -1.10 7.71 -17.51
CA ALA A 3 -0.23 6.61 -17.08
C ALA A 3 0.00 6.62 -15.56
N VAL A 4 -0.05 7.79 -14.91
CA VAL A 4 0.20 7.98 -13.48
C VAL A 4 -1.12 8.27 -12.78
N GLN A 5 -1.65 7.32 -11.99
CA GLN A 5 -2.85 7.49 -11.14
C GLN A 5 -2.47 7.60 -9.65
N CYS A 6 -2.54 6.50 -8.89
CA CYS A 6 -2.07 6.48 -7.50
C CYS A 6 -0.57 6.77 -7.40
N GLY A 7 0.20 6.43 -8.45
CA GLY A 7 1.64 6.68 -8.54
C GLY A 7 2.52 5.56 -7.97
N PHE A 8 1.98 4.69 -7.11
CA PHE A 8 2.77 3.77 -6.29
C PHE A 8 3.67 2.82 -7.12
N CYS A 9 3.16 2.35 -8.26
CA CYS A 9 3.91 1.46 -9.15
C CYS A 9 4.81 2.18 -10.17
N ILE A 10 4.68 3.51 -10.32
CA ILE A 10 5.28 4.24 -11.44
C ILE A 10 6.80 4.28 -11.39
N PRO A 11 7.47 4.50 -10.24
CA PRO A 11 8.93 4.45 -10.20
C PRO A 11 9.50 3.12 -10.74
N GLY A 12 8.89 1.98 -10.38
CA GLY A 12 9.27 0.66 -10.90
C GLY A 12 9.04 0.53 -12.41
N MET A 13 7.91 1.06 -12.91
CA MET A 13 7.61 1.08 -14.36
C MET A 13 8.64 1.91 -15.14
N VAL A 14 9.05 3.07 -14.61
CA VAL A 14 10.04 3.95 -15.24
C VAL A 14 11.41 3.26 -15.31
N ILE A 15 11.87 2.67 -14.20
CA ILE A 15 13.15 1.95 -14.16
C ILE A 15 13.15 0.77 -15.14
N SER A 16 12.05 -0.01 -15.15
CA SER A 16 11.90 -1.15 -16.05
C SER A 16 11.86 -0.73 -17.52
N ALA A 17 11.09 0.31 -17.85
CA ALA A 17 11.02 0.86 -19.21
C ALA A 17 12.39 1.40 -19.67
N LYS A 18 13.10 2.12 -18.81
CA LYS A 18 14.47 2.58 -19.09
C LYS A 18 15.41 1.42 -19.41
N GLY A 19 15.38 0.35 -18.62
CA GLY A 19 16.20 -0.84 -18.85
C GLY A 19 15.91 -1.54 -20.18
N LEU A 20 14.67 -1.46 -20.69
CA LEU A 20 14.31 -1.92 -22.03
C LEU A 20 14.85 -0.97 -23.12
N LEU A 21 14.57 0.33 -22.98
CA LEU A 21 14.89 1.33 -24.00
C LEU A 21 16.39 1.57 -24.16
N ASP A 22 17.19 1.31 -23.13
CA ASP A 22 18.66 1.34 -23.22
C ASP A 22 19.24 0.29 -24.16
N LYS A 23 18.47 -0.76 -24.48
CA LYS A 23 18.88 -1.86 -25.36
C LYS A 23 18.16 -1.82 -26.70
N ASN A 24 16.90 -1.41 -26.70
CA ASN A 24 16.05 -1.38 -27.89
C ASN A 24 15.16 -0.14 -27.87
N LEU A 25 15.46 0.84 -28.74
CA LEU A 25 14.65 2.05 -28.96
C LEU A 25 13.46 1.84 -29.92
N ASN A 26 13.25 0.62 -30.42
CA ASN A 26 12.09 0.25 -31.21
C ASN A 26 11.46 -1.05 -30.69
N PRO A 27 11.07 -1.11 -29.40
CA PRO A 27 10.49 -2.32 -28.84
C PRO A 27 9.09 -2.55 -29.40
N THR A 28 8.77 -3.82 -29.61
CA THR A 28 7.40 -4.26 -29.86
C THR A 28 6.55 -4.13 -28.59
N GLU A 29 5.23 -4.10 -28.75
CA GLU A 29 4.31 -4.05 -27.60
C GLU A 29 4.51 -5.26 -26.66
N ASP A 30 4.81 -6.43 -27.20
CA ASP A 30 5.04 -7.64 -26.41
C ASP A 30 6.35 -7.58 -25.62
N GLU A 31 7.41 -6.99 -26.18
CA GLU A 31 8.64 -6.71 -25.43
C GLU A 31 8.39 -5.73 -24.27
N ILE A 32 7.58 -4.69 -24.48
CA ILE A 32 7.18 -3.77 -23.40
C ILE A 32 6.40 -4.52 -22.33
N LYS A 33 5.38 -5.31 -22.70
CA LYS A 33 4.60 -6.11 -21.74
C LYS A 33 5.49 -7.06 -20.95
N ASN A 34 6.45 -7.71 -21.63
CA ASN A 34 7.39 -8.61 -21.00
C ASN A 34 8.31 -7.88 -20.02
N ALA A 35 8.83 -6.70 -20.38
CA ALA A 35 9.63 -5.87 -19.48
C ALA A 35 8.84 -5.47 -18.23
N LEU A 36 7.56 -5.14 -18.39
CA LEU A 36 6.68 -4.72 -17.29
C LEU A 36 6.09 -5.88 -16.47
N LYS A 37 6.36 -7.15 -16.80
CA LYS A 37 5.69 -8.32 -16.18
C LYS A 37 5.81 -8.36 -14.65
N GLY A 38 6.92 -7.86 -14.09
CA GLY A 38 7.12 -7.76 -12.64
C GLY A 38 6.53 -6.50 -11.99
N ASN A 39 6.09 -5.53 -12.79
CA ASN A 39 5.57 -4.25 -12.33
C ASN A 39 4.04 -4.26 -12.38
N ILE A 40 3.40 -4.55 -11.24
CA ILE A 40 1.94 -4.69 -11.17
C ILE A 40 1.29 -3.31 -11.02
N CYS A 41 0.32 -3.00 -11.90
CA CYS A 41 -0.53 -1.82 -11.79
C CYS A 41 -2.00 -2.20 -11.57
N ARG A 42 -2.62 -1.65 -10.52
CA ARG A 42 -4.05 -1.86 -10.24
C ARG A 42 -4.96 -0.71 -10.69
N CYS A 43 -4.38 0.41 -11.12
CA CYS A 43 -5.13 1.63 -11.42
C CYS A 43 -5.39 1.85 -12.91
N THR A 44 -4.39 1.62 -13.77
CA THR A 44 -4.41 2.15 -15.15
C THR A 44 -4.78 1.13 -16.22
N GLY A 45 -4.73 -0.17 -15.92
CA GLY A 45 -4.91 -1.22 -16.92
C GLY A 45 -3.81 -1.26 -17.99
N TYR A 46 -2.63 -0.69 -17.71
CA TYR A 46 -1.41 -0.71 -18.55
C TYR A 46 -1.42 0.06 -19.87
N VAL A 47 -2.56 0.20 -20.55
CA VAL A 47 -2.64 0.79 -21.90
C VAL A 47 -1.96 2.16 -22.00
N LYS A 48 -2.19 3.05 -21.03
CA LYS A 48 -1.58 4.40 -21.03
C LYS A 48 -0.08 4.38 -20.66
N ILE A 49 0.39 3.37 -19.94
CA ILE A 49 1.81 3.19 -19.61
C ILE A 49 2.56 2.72 -20.86
N ILE A 50 2.05 1.69 -21.54
CA ILE A 50 2.64 1.17 -22.78
C ILE A 50 2.71 2.30 -23.83
N LYS A 51 1.63 3.07 -24.00
CA LYS A 51 1.62 4.24 -24.91
C LYS A 51 2.67 5.29 -24.54
N ALA A 52 2.91 5.53 -23.25
CA ALA A 52 3.96 6.46 -22.81
C ALA A 52 5.36 5.92 -23.11
N ILE A 53 5.60 4.62 -22.95
CA ILE A 53 6.89 3.99 -23.29
C ILE A 53 7.16 4.07 -24.79
N ASN A 54 6.17 3.76 -25.63
CA ASN A 54 6.28 3.89 -27.08
C ASN A 54 6.61 5.33 -27.50
N LEU A 55 5.91 6.32 -26.91
CA LEU A 55 6.19 7.73 -27.18
C LEU A 55 7.63 8.11 -26.81
N VAL A 56 8.11 7.68 -25.63
CA VAL A 56 9.48 7.96 -25.21
C VAL A 56 10.49 7.27 -26.11
N ALA A 57 10.24 6.02 -26.55
CA ALA A 57 11.09 5.30 -27.49
C ALA A 57 11.23 6.06 -28.83
N GLU A 58 10.12 6.59 -29.33
CA GLU A 58 10.10 7.44 -30.53
C GLU A 58 10.90 8.73 -30.37
N LEU A 59 10.65 9.48 -29.29
CA LEU A 59 11.38 10.73 -29.01
C LEU A 59 12.90 10.49 -28.90
N LEU A 60 13.31 9.43 -28.19
CA LEU A 60 14.72 9.08 -28.03
C LEU A 60 15.37 8.69 -29.36
N ARG A 61 14.68 7.91 -30.20
CA ARG A 61 15.19 7.50 -31.51
C ARG A 61 15.38 8.69 -32.45
N ASN A 62 14.48 9.66 -32.41
CA ASN A 62 14.52 10.84 -33.26
C ASN A 62 15.36 11.98 -32.67
N ASN A 63 15.87 11.83 -31.44
CA ASN A 63 16.54 12.88 -30.67
C ASN A 63 15.66 14.15 -30.52
N GLU A 64 14.37 13.94 -30.22
CA GLU A 64 13.36 14.97 -30.04
C GLU A 64 13.13 15.28 -28.56
N GLU A 65 12.74 16.53 -28.26
CA GLU A 65 12.36 16.93 -26.92
C GLU A 65 10.95 16.45 -26.54
N VAL A 66 10.70 16.26 -25.24
CA VAL A 66 9.37 15.93 -24.73
C VAL A 66 8.39 17.07 -25.05
N PRO A 67 7.28 16.81 -25.75
CA PRO A 67 6.32 17.86 -26.12
C PRO A 67 5.75 18.58 -24.89
N LYS A 68 5.78 19.91 -24.91
CA LYS A 68 5.11 20.73 -23.89
C LYS A 68 3.60 20.64 -24.08
N VAL A 69 2.89 20.26 -23.03
CA VAL A 69 1.43 20.21 -23.01
C VAL A 69 0.89 21.53 -22.48
N TYR A 70 0.19 22.28 -23.33
CA TYR A 70 -0.57 23.45 -22.92
C TYR A 70 -2.04 23.09 -22.73
N CYS A 71 -2.65 23.60 -21.67
CA CYS A 71 -4.08 23.44 -21.39
C CYS A 71 -4.63 24.67 -20.67
N LYS A 72 -5.89 25.01 -20.92
CA LYS A 72 -6.57 26.17 -20.32
C LYS A 72 -7.19 25.87 -18.97
N GLY A 73 -7.23 24.60 -18.56
CA GLY A 73 -7.82 24.18 -17.28
C GLY A 73 -9.34 24.06 -17.33
N LEU A 74 -9.92 23.95 -18.53
CA LEU A 74 -11.37 23.88 -18.70
C LEU A 74 -11.89 22.46 -18.44
N VAL A 75 -13.15 22.36 -18.01
CA VAL A 75 -13.83 21.06 -17.82
C VAL A 75 -13.82 20.28 -19.15
N GLY A 76 -13.34 19.04 -19.10
CA GLY A 76 -13.23 18.16 -20.26
C GLY A 76 -11.88 18.22 -21.00
N GLU A 77 -11.00 19.16 -20.65
CA GLU A 77 -9.64 19.19 -21.22
C GLU A 77 -8.76 18.07 -20.66
N ASN A 78 -7.81 17.62 -21.49
CA ASN A 78 -6.81 16.63 -21.11
C ASN A 78 -5.67 17.29 -20.33
N LEU A 79 -5.91 17.53 -19.04
CA LEU A 79 -4.95 18.17 -18.15
C LEU A 79 -3.88 17.17 -17.66
N PRO A 80 -2.59 17.55 -17.63
CA PRO A 80 -1.60 16.81 -16.86
C PRO A 80 -1.97 16.87 -15.37
N ARG A 81 -1.87 15.74 -14.67
CA ARG A 81 -2.10 15.72 -13.23
C ARG A 81 -0.97 16.48 -12.52
N ILE A 82 -1.35 17.38 -11.61
CA ILE A 82 -0.41 18.20 -10.84
C ILE A 82 0.59 17.36 -10.02
N ASP A 83 0.17 16.18 -9.58
CA ASP A 83 0.97 15.26 -8.78
C ASP A 83 1.70 14.19 -9.62
N ALA A 84 1.56 14.22 -10.95
CA ALA A 84 2.13 13.20 -11.83
C ALA A 84 3.66 13.20 -11.79
N GLU A 85 4.27 14.38 -11.78
CA GLU A 85 5.73 14.53 -11.79
C GLU A 85 6.35 13.93 -10.54
N ILE A 86 5.94 14.38 -9.35
CA ILE A 86 6.48 13.90 -8.07
C ILE A 86 6.28 12.39 -7.89
N LYS A 87 5.18 11.82 -8.40
CA LYS A 87 4.89 10.39 -8.39
C LYS A 87 5.77 9.61 -9.37
N THR A 88 6.08 10.21 -10.52
CA THR A 88 6.95 9.60 -11.54
C THR A 88 8.40 9.57 -11.07
N LEU A 89 8.84 10.65 -10.44
CA LEU A 89 10.20 10.80 -9.92
C LEU A 89 10.45 10.04 -8.61
N GLY A 90 9.42 9.45 -8.00
CA GLY A 90 9.54 8.77 -6.70
C GLY A 90 9.79 9.72 -5.52
N ILE A 91 9.52 11.01 -5.69
CA ILE A 91 9.64 12.04 -4.64
C ILE A 91 8.37 12.09 -3.78
N GLY A 92 7.22 11.71 -4.37
CA GLY A 92 5.95 11.62 -3.66
C GLY A 92 6.02 10.57 -2.54
N ARG A 93 5.76 11.00 -1.30
CA ARG A 93 5.79 10.13 -0.12
C ARG A 93 4.43 9.51 0.14
N TYR A 94 4.43 8.20 0.38
CA TYR A 94 3.29 7.42 0.86
C TYR A 94 3.40 7.20 2.37
N ALA A 95 2.34 6.66 2.98
CA ALA A 95 2.29 6.44 4.43
C ALA A 95 3.48 5.59 4.95
N ASP A 96 3.95 4.60 4.19
CA ASP A 96 5.08 3.74 4.59
C ASP A 96 6.45 4.42 4.42
N ASP A 97 6.52 5.55 3.68
CA ASP A 97 7.74 6.38 3.56
C ASP A 97 7.87 7.38 4.73
N LEU A 98 6.83 7.53 5.55
CA LEU A 98 6.83 8.44 6.69
C LEU A 98 7.59 7.80 7.86
N HIS A 99 8.55 8.55 8.39
CA HIS A 99 9.37 8.16 9.54
C HIS A 99 9.43 9.33 10.51
N PHE A 100 9.26 9.02 11.80
CA PHE A 100 9.28 10.00 12.88
C PHE A 100 10.13 9.47 14.03
N ASP A 101 10.86 10.36 14.69
CA ASP A 101 11.63 10.02 15.87
C ASP A 101 10.71 9.53 16.99
N GLY A 102 11.03 8.37 17.56
CA GLY A 102 10.23 7.74 18.61
C GLY A 102 8.95 7.04 18.12
N MET A 103 8.71 6.91 16.80
CA MET A 103 7.52 6.20 16.31
C MET A 103 7.51 4.73 16.74
N LEU A 104 6.34 4.24 17.15
CA LEU A 104 6.12 2.84 17.46
C LEU A 104 5.58 2.09 16.24
N TYR A 105 5.85 0.80 16.18
CA TYR A 105 5.30 -0.10 15.17
C TYR A 105 4.11 -0.85 15.78
N GLY A 106 2.95 -0.68 15.15
CA GLY A 106 1.70 -1.32 15.56
C GLY A 106 1.25 -2.43 14.61
N SER A 107 0.69 -3.50 15.14
CA SER A 107 -0.02 -4.51 14.34
C SER A 107 -1.08 -5.25 15.17
N ALA A 108 -2.11 -5.73 14.48
CA ALA A 108 -3.12 -6.59 15.06
C ALA A 108 -2.68 -8.06 15.05
N LEU A 109 -2.94 -8.77 16.15
CA LEU A 109 -3.11 -10.22 16.14
C LEU A 109 -4.47 -10.52 15.54
N ARG A 110 -4.48 -11.23 14.41
CA ARG A 110 -5.69 -11.54 13.66
C ARG A 110 -6.11 -13.00 13.84
N ALA A 111 -7.42 -13.24 13.78
CA ALA A 111 -8.01 -14.57 13.86
C ALA A 111 -7.38 -15.53 12.84
N LYS A 112 -6.90 -16.69 13.34
CA LYS A 112 -6.35 -17.78 12.52
C LYS A 112 -7.44 -18.61 11.82
N TYR A 113 -8.65 -18.61 12.38
CA TYR A 113 -9.78 -19.39 11.90
C TYR A 113 -10.93 -18.46 11.52
N PRO A 114 -11.68 -18.77 10.45
CA PRO A 114 -12.77 -17.91 9.97
C PRO A 114 -13.87 -17.77 11.02
N ARG A 115 -14.15 -18.83 11.77
CA ARG A 115 -15.12 -18.83 12.87
C ARG A 115 -14.61 -19.66 14.03
N ALA A 116 -14.39 -19.01 15.17
CA ALA A 116 -13.92 -19.65 16.39
C ALA A 116 -14.39 -18.87 17.62
N LEU A 117 -14.85 -19.59 18.65
CA LEU A 117 -15.13 -19.03 19.97
C LEU A 117 -13.81 -18.73 20.70
N VAL A 118 -13.57 -17.47 21.03
CA VAL A 118 -12.40 -17.03 21.80
C VAL A 118 -12.62 -17.36 23.27
N LYS A 119 -12.03 -18.46 23.74
CA LYS A 119 -12.18 -18.88 25.14
C LYS A 119 -11.27 -18.13 26.11
N ASN A 120 -10.12 -17.65 25.64
CA ASN A 120 -9.14 -16.95 26.45
C ASN A 120 -8.21 -16.10 25.55
N ILE A 121 -7.70 -15.01 26.09
CA ILE A 121 -6.63 -14.18 25.48
C ILE A 121 -5.60 -13.91 26.59
N ASP A 122 -4.42 -14.51 26.47
CA ASP A 122 -3.32 -14.29 27.43
C ASP A 122 -2.30 -13.31 26.83
N THR A 123 -2.18 -12.13 27.42
CA THR A 123 -1.24 -11.09 26.95
C THR A 123 0.01 -10.98 27.82
N SER A 124 0.14 -11.82 28.84
CA SER A 124 1.17 -11.68 29.88
C SER A 124 2.59 -11.72 29.32
N LYS A 125 2.89 -12.71 28.47
CA LYS A 125 4.22 -12.89 27.86
C LYS A 125 4.57 -11.75 26.90
N ALA A 126 3.60 -11.33 26.07
CA ALA A 126 3.80 -10.22 25.15
C ALA A 126 4.03 -8.89 25.90
N LYS A 127 3.30 -8.63 26.99
CA LYS A 127 3.49 -7.45 27.84
C LYS A 127 4.84 -7.44 28.57
N ALA A 128 5.35 -8.63 28.93
CA ALA A 128 6.65 -8.77 29.60
C ALA A 128 7.86 -8.64 28.64
N LEU A 129 7.64 -8.69 27.33
CA LEU A 129 8.72 -8.60 26.34
C LEU A 129 9.30 -7.19 26.28
N GLU A 130 10.62 -7.07 26.43
CA GLU A 130 11.30 -5.78 26.37
C GLU A 130 11.07 -5.07 25.03
N GLY A 131 10.72 -3.79 25.10
CA GLY A 131 10.46 -2.96 23.92
C GLY A 131 9.02 -3.09 23.36
N VAL A 132 8.16 -3.89 23.99
CA VAL A 132 6.70 -3.75 23.83
C VAL A 132 6.22 -2.61 24.72
N TYR A 133 5.48 -1.69 24.13
CA TYR A 133 4.94 -0.50 24.83
C TYR A 133 3.48 -0.70 25.23
N ALA A 134 2.71 -1.44 24.42
CA ALA A 134 1.32 -1.73 24.71
C ALA A 134 0.88 -3.06 24.07
N VAL A 135 0.01 -3.76 24.80
CA VAL A 135 -0.83 -4.84 24.26
C VAL A 135 -2.26 -4.53 24.65
N ILE A 136 -3.09 -4.27 23.65
CA ILE A 136 -4.44 -3.73 23.75
C ILE A 136 -5.43 -4.82 23.31
N THR A 137 -6.51 -5.00 24.06
CA THR A 137 -7.59 -5.96 23.80
C THR A 137 -8.93 -5.23 23.70
N ALA A 138 -10.01 -5.96 23.41
CA ALA A 138 -11.36 -5.40 23.39
C ALA A 138 -11.72 -4.65 24.69
N LYS A 139 -11.17 -5.07 25.84
CA LYS A 139 -11.40 -4.47 27.16
C LYS A 139 -10.79 -3.08 27.34
N ASP A 140 -9.83 -2.72 26.50
CA ASP A 140 -9.11 -1.45 26.57
C ASP A 140 -9.76 -0.38 25.67
N ILE A 141 -10.79 -0.72 24.89
CA ILE A 141 -11.50 0.22 24.02
C ILE A 141 -12.37 1.16 24.89
N PRO A 142 -12.16 2.47 24.85
CA PRO A 142 -13.05 3.40 25.54
C PRO A 142 -14.36 3.53 24.77
N GLY A 143 -15.47 3.18 25.42
CA GLY A 143 -16.82 3.34 24.86
C GLY A 143 -17.35 2.10 24.14
N ASP A 144 -18.26 2.30 23.20
CA ASP A 144 -18.82 1.21 22.41
C ASP A 144 -17.79 0.72 21.39
N ARG A 145 -17.56 -0.59 21.37
CA ARG A 145 -16.62 -1.24 20.45
C ARG A 145 -17.29 -1.73 19.18
N PHE A 146 -18.62 -1.74 19.11
CA PHE A 146 -19.33 -2.13 17.90
C PHE A 146 -19.39 -0.95 16.94
N ILE A 147 -18.99 -1.21 15.70
CA ILE A 147 -18.95 -0.27 14.59
C ILE A 147 -19.82 -0.78 13.45
N GLY A 148 -20.23 0.14 12.59
CA GLY A 148 -20.88 -0.14 11.31
C GLY A 148 -21.59 1.10 10.77
N HIS A 149 -21.89 1.11 9.46
CA HIS A 149 -22.45 2.30 8.84
C HIS A 149 -23.95 2.45 9.07
N LEU A 150 -24.68 1.33 9.05
CA LEU A 150 -26.15 1.29 9.25
C LEU A 150 -26.53 0.58 10.54
N VAL A 151 -25.84 -0.53 10.86
CA VAL A 151 -26.03 -1.33 12.07
C VAL A 151 -24.70 -1.43 12.78
N GLN A 152 -24.67 -1.26 14.09
CA GLN A 152 -23.46 -1.41 14.91
C GLN A 152 -23.30 -2.90 15.30
N ASP A 153 -22.94 -3.74 14.35
CA ASP A 153 -22.85 -5.20 14.53
C ASP A 153 -21.43 -5.78 14.35
N TRP A 154 -20.47 -4.94 13.99
CA TRP A 154 -19.08 -5.35 13.80
C TRP A 154 -18.21 -4.85 14.95
N PRO A 155 -17.69 -5.72 15.82
CA PRO A 155 -16.80 -5.30 16.88
C PRO A 155 -15.44 -4.90 16.30
N ALA A 156 -14.90 -3.79 16.77
CA ALA A 156 -13.55 -3.35 16.45
C ALA A 156 -12.48 -4.38 16.87
N MET A 157 -12.72 -5.10 17.97
CA MET A 157 -11.94 -6.27 18.40
C MET A 157 -12.85 -7.33 19.06
N ILE A 158 -12.51 -8.60 18.83
CA ILE A 158 -13.19 -9.77 19.40
C ILE A 158 -12.74 -9.97 20.86
N ASP A 159 -13.69 -10.10 21.77
CA ASP A 159 -13.41 -10.36 23.19
C ASP A 159 -13.54 -11.86 23.55
N ILE A 160 -13.11 -12.19 24.76
CA ILE A 160 -13.32 -13.51 25.37
C ILE A 160 -14.83 -13.79 25.50
N GLY A 161 -15.25 -14.96 25.05
CA GLY A 161 -16.65 -15.38 25.00
C GLY A 161 -17.34 -15.10 23.67
N GLU A 162 -16.66 -14.44 22.72
CA GLU A 162 -17.21 -14.13 21.41
C GLU A 162 -16.66 -15.00 20.29
N GLU A 163 -17.39 -15.03 19.17
CA GLU A 163 -16.96 -15.71 17.96
C GLU A 163 -16.33 -14.76 16.95
N THR A 164 -15.23 -15.18 16.35
CA THR A 164 -14.73 -14.56 15.11
C THR A 164 -15.73 -14.80 13.98
N ARG A 165 -15.86 -13.82 13.09
CA ARG A 165 -16.77 -13.80 11.93
C ARG A 165 -16.05 -14.15 10.63
N TYR A 166 -14.78 -13.77 10.49
CA TYR A 166 -13.98 -14.08 9.31
C TYR A 166 -12.46 -14.08 9.60
N LEU A 167 -11.68 -14.56 8.62
CA LEU A 167 -10.22 -14.48 8.66
C LEU A 167 -9.76 -13.03 8.59
N GLY A 168 -9.27 -12.50 9.71
CA GLY A 168 -8.78 -11.13 9.79
C GLY A 168 -9.34 -10.32 10.95
N ASP A 169 -10.36 -10.82 11.64
CA ASP A 169 -10.86 -10.20 12.88
C ASP A 169 -9.71 -9.98 13.87
N ALA A 170 -9.67 -8.79 14.47
CA ALA A 170 -8.63 -8.42 15.41
C ALA A 170 -8.97 -8.95 16.81
N VAL A 171 -8.02 -9.64 17.43
CA VAL A 171 -8.14 -10.19 18.80
C VAL A 171 -7.36 -9.36 19.81
N ALA A 172 -6.19 -8.86 19.40
CA ALA A 172 -5.38 -7.94 20.17
C ALA A 172 -4.59 -7.02 19.24
N LEU A 173 -4.15 -5.87 19.73
CA LEU A 173 -3.19 -4.98 19.08
C LEU A 173 -1.92 -4.92 19.90
N VAL A 174 -0.77 -4.89 19.24
CA VAL A 174 0.54 -4.71 19.88
C VAL A 174 1.20 -3.47 19.30
N ALA A 175 1.79 -2.66 20.17
CA ALA A 175 2.69 -1.56 19.80
C ALA A 175 4.09 -1.81 20.38
N ALA A 176 5.12 -1.77 19.54
CA ALA A 176 6.50 -2.06 19.93
C ALA A 176 7.52 -1.11 19.29
N LYS A 177 8.74 -1.08 19.85
CA LYS A 177 9.83 -0.20 19.42
C LYS A 177 10.27 -0.43 17.98
N ASN A 178 10.17 -1.66 17.47
CA ASN A 178 10.61 -2.02 16.13
C ASN A 178 9.80 -3.20 15.56
N LYS A 179 9.89 -3.39 14.23
CA LYS A 179 9.17 -4.45 13.50
C LYS A 179 9.53 -5.88 13.96
N LYS A 180 10.75 -6.11 14.49
CA LYS A 180 11.18 -7.44 14.95
C LYS A 180 10.48 -7.81 16.26
N ILE A 181 10.56 -6.93 17.25
CA ILE A 181 9.90 -7.12 18.56
C ILE A 181 8.38 -7.22 18.36
N LEU A 182 7.80 -6.39 17.49
CA LEU A 182 6.37 -6.47 17.16
C LEU A 182 5.95 -7.87 16.69
N LYS A 183 6.72 -8.47 15.76
CA LYS A 183 6.43 -9.81 15.24
C LYS A 183 6.57 -10.88 16.32
N GLU A 184 7.59 -10.79 17.15
CA GLU A 184 7.82 -11.70 18.27
C GLU A 184 6.68 -11.62 19.29
N ALA A 185 6.33 -10.42 19.73
CA ALA A 185 5.26 -10.16 20.68
C ALA A 185 3.91 -10.75 20.23
N LEU A 186 3.58 -10.66 18.94
CA LEU A 186 2.35 -11.25 18.39
C LEU A 186 2.31 -12.79 18.51
N THR A 187 3.45 -13.47 18.58
CA THR A 187 3.50 -14.93 18.77
C THR A 187 3.38 -15.36 20.23
N LEU A 188 3.44 -14.39 21.16
CA LEU A 188 3.38 -14.60 22.60
C LEU A 188 1.99 -14.37 23.19
N ILE A 189 0.99 -14.14 22.34
CA ILE A 189 -0.43 -13.98 22.66
C ILE A 189 -1.19 -15.19 22.10
#